data_AF-A0A926XVL9-F1
#
_entry.id   AF-A0A926XVL9-F1
#
_cell.length_a   1.000
_cell.length_b   1.000
_cell.length_c   1.000
_cell.angle_alpha   90.00
_cell.angle_beta   90.00
_cell.angle_gamma   90.00
#
_symmetry.space_group_name_H-M   'P 1'
#
loop_
_entity.id
_entity.type
_entity.pdbx_description
1 polymer ?
#
loop_
_entity_poly.entity_id
_entity_poly.type
_entity_poly.pdbx_seq_one_letter_code
_entity_poly.pdbx_strand_id
1 'polypeptide(L)'
;MKTLLCVVVSFLVVGLATHPIIAQTASATWSGQITYEGIHKIDPASLKFLDNNGELMKPGDPNWPKDIPDNRMSEQKVFINGTYAKVTGNNYQVMPTAGGKRPFTEQFFVDLKSLKKVTILTVGNDEDAKTYQAEVPLQRVSGWQLTDQTRKIAGYTCRKATVPYKKETYAVWITTELPITYSPIQELTPDTGTVLLIEGSKEQFKARKVAKTALDPSVLKPSVQAQTVAPEQLTELRQKAITDFLEKNRRVGQGG
;
A
#
# COMPACT_ATOMS: atom_id res chain seq x y z
N MET A 1 -95.25 -6.34 -14.30
CA MET A 1 -94.74 -7.47 -15.12
C MET A 1 -93.49 -7.02 -15.84
N LYS A 2 -92.54 -7.95 -16.02
CA LYS A 2 -91.21 -7.83 -16.65
C LYS A 2 -90.05 -7.58 -15.68
N THR A 3 -89.66 -8.70 -15.08
CA THR A 3 -88.33 -9.12 -14.63
C THR A 3 -87.20 -8.59 -15.52
N LEU A 4 -86.12 -8.12 -14.91
CA LEU A 4 -84.81 -8.04 -15.55
C LEU A 4 -83.73 -8.62 -14.63
N LEU A 5 -82.90 -9.42 -15.28
CA LEU A 5 -81.95 -10.42 -14.82
C LEU A 5 -80.70 -9.77 -14.18
N CYS A 6 -80.32 -10.20 -12.98
CA CYS A 6 -79.00 -9.89 -12.39
C CYS A 6 -77.94 -10.83 -12.99
N VAL A 7 -76.95 -10.27 -13.69
CA VAL A 7 -75.70 -10.97 -14.03
C VAL A 7 -74.57 -10.30 -13.24
N VAL A 8 -74.04 -11.02 -12.26
CA VAL A 8 -72.84 -10.63 -11.50
C VAL A 8 -71.62 -11.09 -12.30
N VAL A 9 -70.87 -10.15 -12.87
CA VAL A 9 -69.54 -10.41 -13.44
C VAL A 9 -68.50 -10.02 -12.39
N SER A 10 -67.87 -11.04 -11.79
CA SER A 10 -66.73 -10.86 -10.90
C SER A 10 -65.49 -10.49 -11.72
N PHE A 11 -65.02 -9.25 -11.61
CA PHE A 11 -63.69 -8.86 -12.09
C PHE A 11 -62.63 -9.22 -11.04
N LEU A 12 -61.76 -10.18 -11.37
CA LEU A 12 -60.55 -10.48 -10.62
C LEU A 12 -59.47 -9.46 -11.01
N VAL A 13 -59.19 -8.48 -10.14
CA VAL A 13 -58.09 -7.53 -10.31
C VAL A 13 -56.80 -8.19 -9.80
N VAL A 14 -55.92 -8.59 -10.72
CA VAL A 14 -54.55 -9.00 -10.39
C VAL A 14 -53.73 -7.73 -10.14
N GLY A 15 -53.47 -7.43 -8.88
CA GLY A 15 -52.56 -6.36 -8.47
C GLY A 15 -51.10 -6.75 -8.75
N LEU A 16 -50.49 -6.12 -9.75
CA LEU A 16 -49.03 -6.12 -9.94
C LEU A 16 -48.40 -5.25 -8.86
N ALA A 17 -47.86 -5.88 -7.81
CA ALA A 17 -47.02 -5.21 -6.82
C ALA A 17 -45.65 -4.92 -7.43
N THR A 18 -45.47 -3.73 -8.00
CA THR A 18 -44.17 -3.22 -8.42
C THR A 18 -43.32 -2.92 -7.17
N HIS A 19 -42.42 -3.83 -6.84
CA HIS A 19 -41.41 -3.57 -5.83
C HIS A 19 -40.41 -2.59 -6.43
N PRO A 20 -40.06 -1.47 -5.75
CA PRO A 20 -38.97 -0.64 -6.20
C PRO A 20 -37.69 -1.47 -6.10
N ILE A 21 -37.09 -1.77 -7.24
CA ILE A 21 -35.71 -2.24 -7.32
C ILE A 21 -34.87 -1.10 -6.75
N ILE A 22 -34.42 -1.24 -5.50
CA ILE A 22 -33.35 -0.41 -4.96
C ILE A 22 -32.14 -0.71 -5.85
N ALA A 23 -31.86 0.20 -6.77
CA ALA A 23 -30.63 0.17 -7.55
C ALA A 23 -29.48 0.14 -6.53
N GLN A 24 -28.77 -0.99 -6.47
CA GLN A 24 -27.47 -1.04 -5.82
C GLN A 24 -26.61 0.01 -6.52
N THR A 25 -26.34 1.12 -5.84
CA THR A 25 -25.37 2.09 -6.29
C THR A 25 -24.05 1.35 -6.45
N ALA A 26 -23.63 1.13 -7.70
CA ALA A 26 -22.29 0.71 -8.00
C ALA A 26 -21.35 1.65 -7.22
N SER A 27 -20.61 1.10 -6.26
CA SER A 27 -19.69 1.89 -5.44
C SER A 27 -18.80 2.66 -6.40
N ALA A 28 -18.89 3.99 -6.38
CA ALA A 28 -18.16 4.82 -7.32
C ALA A 28 -16.66 4.51 -7.20
N THR A 29 -16.09 3.95 -8.26
CA THR A 29 -14.68 3.60 -8.37
C THR A 29 -13.85 4.88 -8.21
N TRP A 30 -13.24 5.08 -7.04
CA TRP A 30 -12.37 6.24 -6.84
C TRP A 30 -11.02 6.02 -7.51
N SER A 31 -10.50 7.08 -8.11
CA SER A 31 -9.11 7.13 -8.56
C SER A 31 -8.46 8.44 -8.20
N GLY A 32 -7.19 8.35 -7.84
CA GLY A 32 -6.45 9.48 -7.33
C GLY A 32 -5.09 9.08 -6.79
N GLN A 33 -4.37 10.09 -6.32
CA GLN A 33 -3.08 9.94 -5.68
C GLN A 33 -3.13 10.53 -4.28
N ILE A 34 -2.58 9.79 -3.31
CA ILE A 34 -2.26 10.32 -1.99
C ILE A 34 -0.74 10.34 -1.84
N THR A 35 -0.20 11.48 -1.44
CA THR A 35 1.23 11.65 -1.14
C THR A 35 1.40 11.84 0.36
N TYR A 36 2.11 10.91 0.98
CA TYR A 36 2.48 10.93 2.38
C TYR A 36 3.93 11.36 2.52
N GLU A 37 4.19 12.15 3.54
CA GLU A 37 5.52 12.34 4.08
C GLU A 37 5.66 11.47 5.32
N GLY A 38 6.69 10.62 5.34
CA GLY A 38 7.04 9.77 6.46
C GLY A 38 8.25 10.31 7.20
N ILE A 39 8.18 10.38 8.52
CA ILE A 39 9.31 10.68 9.41
C ILE A 39 9.60 9.42 10.20
N HIS A 40 10.82 8.92 10.13
CA HIS A 40 11.25 7.69 10.78
C HIS A 40 12.41 8.00 11.72
N LYS A 41 12.27 7.63 12.99
CA LYS A 41 13.38 7.71 13.93
C LYS A 41 14.46 6.72 13.50
N ILE A 42 15.68 7.21 13.36
CA ILE A 42 16.83 6.36 13.05
C ILE A 42 17.26 5.66 14.34
N ASP A 43 17.38 4.34 14.28
CA ASP A 43 18.09 3.56 15.29
C ASP A 43 19.55 3.44 14.86
N PRO A 44 20.51 4.08 15.56
CA PRO A 44 21.93 3.98 15.20
C PRO A 44 22.42 2.53 15.14
N ALA A 45 21.87 1.61 15.94
CA ALA A 45 22.23 0.20 15.91
C ALA A 45 21.80 -0.53 14.62
N SER A 46 20.87 0.06 13.86
CA SER A 46 20.44 -0.48 12.56
C SER A 46 21.33 -0.03 11.39
N LEU A 47 22.18 0.98 11.61
CA LEU A 47 23.06 1.51 10.58
C LEU A 47 24.30 0.62 10.41
N LYS A 48 24.73 0.48 9.16
CA LYS A 48 25.90 -0.31 8.79
C LYS A 48 26.92 0.62 8.15
N PHE A 49 27.99 0.91 8.86
CA PHE A 49 29.15 1.61 8.34
C PHE A 49 30.34 0.65 8.27
N LEU A 50 31.19 0.83 7.27
CA LEU A 50 32.44 0.09 7.16
C LEU A 50 33.59 1.02 7.54
N ASP A 51 34.58 0.49 8.26
CA ASP A 51 35.81 1.21 8.53
C ASP A 51 36.73 1.24 7.29
N ASN A 52 37.93 1.82 7.45
CA ASN A 52 38.92 1.90 6.38
C ASN A 52 39.45 0.53 5.92
N ASN A 53 39.25 -0.52 6.72
CA ASN A 53 39.65 -1.90 6.41
C ASN A 53 38.48 -2.72 5.81
N GLY A 54 37.29 -2.13 5.70
CA GLY A 54 36.09 -2.81 5.22
C GLY A 54 35.36 -3.63 6.29
N GLU A 55 35.69 -3.47 7.58
CA GLU A 55 35.01 -4.13 8.68
C GLU A 55 33.78 -3.34 9.16
N LEU A 56 32.74 -4.05 9.63
CA LEU A 56 31.52 -3.41 10.10
C LEU A 56 31.74 -2.69 11.44
N MET A 57 31.51 -1.38 11.45
CA MET A 57 31.60 -0.54 12.63
C MET A 57 30.38 -0.71 13.53
N LYS A 58 30.57 -0.52 14.83
CA LYS A 58 29.53 -0.51 15.85
C LYS A 58 29.26 0.90 16.39
N PRO A 59 28.03 1.20 16.81
CA PRO A 59 27.74 2.43 17.54
C PRO A 59 28.67 2.58 18.75
N GLY A 60 29.42 3.68 18.79
CA GLY A 60 30.40 3.96 19.85
C GLY A 60 31.86 3.71 19.47
N ASP A 61 32.15 3.12 18.31
CA ASP A 61 33.52 3.00 17.82
C ASP A 61 34.16 4.38 17.59
N PRO A 62 35.50 4.54 17.72
CA PRO A 62 36.17 5.85 17.62
C PRO A 62 35.87 6.61 16.31
N ASN A 63 35.71 5.87 15.22
CA ASN A 63 35.45 6.41 13.88
C ASN A 63 33.94 6.46 13.54
N TRP A 64 33.06 6.05 14.46
CA TRP A 64 31.61 6.04 14.20
C TRP A 64 31.12 7.45 13.86
N PRO A 65 30.30 7.62 12.80
CA PRO A 65 29.81 8.94 12.41
C PRO A 65 29.05 9.62 13.56
N LYS A 66 29.47 10.85 13.89
CA LYS A 66 28.88 11.63 14.99
C LYS A 66 27.67 12.45 14.56
N ASP A 67 27.56 12.79 13.27
CA ASP A 67 26.52 13.66 12.72
C ASP A 67 25.39 12.86 12.05
N ILE A 68 24.92 11.81 12.71
CA ILE A 68 23.78 11.03 12.23
C ILE A 68 22.50 11.77 12.63
N PRO A 69 21.61 12.10 11.69
CA PRO A 69 20.36 12.76 12.03
C PRO A 69 19.46 11.84 12.88
N ASP A 70 18.69 12.42 13.80
CA ASP A 70 17.76 11.65 14.65
C ASP A 70 16.65 10.98 13.83
N ASN A 71 16.25 11.61 12.73
CA ASN A 71 15.15 11.19 11.89
C ASN A 71 15.52 11.17 10.42
N ARG A 72 14.94 10.23 9.69
CA ARG A 72 14.94 10.16 8.23
C ARG A 72 13.57 10.55 7.70
N MET A 73 13.56 11.42 6.69
CA MET A 73 12.35 11.72 5.93
C MET A 73 12.21 10.79 4.72
N SER A 74 10.97 10.51 4.36
CA SER A 74 10.59 9.70 3.21
C SER A 74 9.34 10.26 2.55
N GLU A 75 9.20 10.02 1.26
CA GLU A 75 7.98 10.30 0.53
C GLU A 75 7.39 8.96 0.07
N GLN A 76 6.11 8.74 0.39
CA GLN A 76 5.34 7.61 -0.11
C GLN A 76 4.21 8.12 -0.98
N LYS A 77 4.16 7.68 -2.24
CA LYS A 77 3.05 7.99 -3.15
C LYS A 77 2.20 6.75 -3.32
N VAL A 78 0.89 6.94 -3.23
CA VAL A 78 -0.11 5.89 -3.36
C VAL A 78 -1.04 6.31 -4.48
N PHE A 79 -0.94 5.60 -5.60
CA PHE A 79 -1.83 5.79 -6.73
C PHE A 79 -2.95 4.78 -6.61
N ILE A 80 -4.20 5.21 -6.68
CA ILE A 80 -5.37 4.38 -6.46
C ILE A 80 -6.19 4.41 -7.73
N ASN A 81 -6.61 3.22 -8.16
CA ASN A 81 -7.48 3.02 -9.30
C ASN A 81 -8.47 1.92 -8.95
N GLY A 82 -9.63 2.32 -8.46
CA GLY A 82 -10.67 1.40 -8.01
C GLY A 82 -10.25 0.56 -6.83
N THR A 83 -10.17 -0.75 -7.04
CA THR A 83 -9.83 -1.72 -5.97
C THR A 83 -8.34 -1.90 -5.78
N TYR A 84 -7.49 -1.26 -6.58
CA TYR A 84 -6.04 -1.40 -6.48
C TYR A 84 -5.37 -0.08 -6.10
N ALA A 85 -4.35 -0.19 -5.25
CA ALA A 85 -3.44 0.89 -4.92
C ALA A 85 -2.00 0.49 -5.23
N LYS A 86 -1.30 1.24 -6.09
CA LYS A 86 0.14 1.10 -6.34
C LYS A 86 0.91 2.01 -5.39
N VAL A 87 1.88 1.45 -4.67
CA VAL A 87 2.68 2.16 -3.68
C VAL A 87 4.09 2.37 -4.22
N THR A 88 4.59 3.61 -4.17
CA THR A 88 5.97 3.96 -4.55
C THR A 88 6.65 4.81 -3.48
N GLY A 89 7.99 4.81 -3.49
CA GLY A 89 8.81 5.65 -2.60
C GLY A 89 9.24 4.98 -1.28
N ASN A 90 8.67 3.83 -0.92
CA ASN A 90 8.97 3.12 0.34
C ASN A 90 10.14 2.10 0.25
N ASN A 91 10.96 2.16 -0.81
CA ASN A 91 12.01 1.16 -1.02
C ASN A 91 13.35 1.64 -0.46
N TYR A 92 13.59 1.30 0.81
CA TYR A 92 14.86 1.53 1.51
C TYR A 92 15.96 0.52 1.16
N GLN A 93 15.67 -0.49 0.34
CA GLN A 93 16.70 -1.43 -0.09
C GLN A 93 17.64 -0.75 -1.08
N VAL A 94 18.85 -0.46 -0.60
CA VAL A 94 19.99 -0.13 -1.47
C VAL A 94 20.31 -1.40 -2.27
N MET A 95 19.99 -1.38 -3.55
CA MET A 95 20.31 -2.48 -4.47
C MET A 95 21.64 -2.20 -5.16
N PRO A 96 22.46 -3.23 -5.43
CA PRO A 96 23.65 -3.06 -6.24
C PRO A 96 23.27 -2.58 -7.65
N THR A 97 24.08 -1.67 -8.19
CA THR A 97 23.95 -1.15 -9.54
C THR A 97 25.28 -1.26 -10.27
N ALA A 98 25.23 -1.55 -11.56
CA ALA A 98 26.41 -1.60 -12.44
C ALA A 98 25.98 -1.15 -13.83
N GLY A 99 26.66 -0.13 -14.38
CA GLY A 99 26.28 0.46 -15.68
C GLY A 99 24.83 0.96 -15.73
N GLY A 100 24.28 1.44 -14.61
CA GLY A 100 22.88 1.87 -14.51
C GLY A 100 21.85 0.74 -14.44
N LYS A 101 22.25 -0.53 -14.62
CA LYS A 101 21.37 -1.69 -14.50
C LYS A 101 21.26 -2.17 -13.06
N ARG A 102 20.11 -2.78 -12.74
CA ARG A 102 19.81 -3.42 -11.45
C ARG A 102 19.58 -4.92 -11.65
N PRO A 103 19.76 -5.75 -10.61
CA PRO A 103 19.47 -7.18 -10.68
C PRO A 103 17.98 -7.48 -10.91
N PHE A 104 17.11 -6.62 -10.41
CA PHE A 104 15.66 -6.73 -10.56
C PHE A 104 14.97 -5.37 -10.37
N THR A 105 13.69 -5.32 -10.74
CA THR A 105 12.77 -4.25 -10.36
C THR A 105 11.61 -4.84 -9.56
N GLU A 106 11.02 -4.02 -8.69
CA GLU A 106 9.94 -4.45 -7.83
C GLU A 106 8.83 -3.41 -7.76
N GLN A 107 7.59 -3.88 -7.80
CA GLN A 107 6.40 -3.06 -7.66
C GLN A 107 5.49 -3.61 -6.57
N PHE A 108 4.92 -2.70 -5.77
CA PHE A 108 4.00 -3.03 -4.70
C PHE A 108 2.60 -2.51 -5.01
N PHE A 109 1.64 -3.42 -4.89
CA PHE A 109 0.23 -3.11 -4.99
C PHE A 109 -0.50 -3.57 -3.73
N VAL A 110 -1.63 -2.95 -3.45
CA VAL A 110 -2.59 -3.38 -2.46
C VAL A 110 -3.92 -3.60 -3.17
N ASP A 111 -4.47 -4.80 -3.07
CA ASP A 111 -5.87 -5.05 -3.38
C ASP A 111 -6.69 -4.58 -2.17
N LEU A 112 -7.37 -3.45 -2.33
CA LEU A 112 -8.18 -2.79 -1.31
C LEU A 112 -9.44 -3.57 -0.98
N LYS A 113 -9.92 -4.45 -1.88
CA LYS A 113 -11.12 -5.25 -1.66
C LYS A 113 -10.80 -6.56 -0.95
N SER A 114 -9.79 -7.29 -1.42
CA SER A 114 -9.38 -8.56 -0.80
C SER A 114 -8.41 -8.38 0.36
N LEU A 115 -7.96 -7.15 0.62
CA LEU A 115 -6.97 -6.80 1.64
C LEU A 115 -5.72 -7.67 1.49
N LYS A 116 -5.09 -7.61 0.32
CA LYS A 116 -3.84 -8.31 0.04
C LYS A 116 -2.78 -7.34 -0.43
N LYS A 117 -1.55 -7.53 0.04
CA LYS A 117 -0.36 -6.97 -0.60
C LYS A 117 0.01 -7.87 -1.77
N VAL A 118 0.15 -7.29 -2.95
CA VAL A 118 0.65 -7.96 -4.16
C VAL A 118 2.03 -7.40 -4.47
N THR A 119 3.02 -8.27 -4.57
CA THR A 119 4.39 -7.90 -4.95
C THR A 119 4.69 -8.48 -6.30
N ILE A 120 5.18 -7.65 -7.22
CA ILE A 120 5.63 -8.08 -8.55
C ILE A 120 7.13 -7.83 -8.64
N LEU A 121 7.89 -8.90 -8.87
CA LEU A 121 9.33 -8.91 -8.99
C LEU A 121 9.71 -9.26 -10.42
N THR A 122 10.42 -8.38 -11.11
CA THR A 122 10.96 -8.66 -12.44
C THR A 122 12.48 -8.77 -12.34
N VAL A 123 13.00 -9.99 -12.52
CA VAL A 123 14.44 -10.31 -12.45
C VAL A 123 15.05 -10.24 -13.85
N GLY A 124 16.23 -9.62 -13.95
CA GLY A 124 16.91 -9.40 -15.23
C GLY A 124 16.52 -8.08 -15.89
N ASN A 125 16.96 -7.90 -17.13
CA ASN A 125 16.67 -6.72 -17.95
C ASN A 125 16.29 -7.21 -19.35
N ASP A 126 15.53 -6.40 -20.09
CA ASP A 126 15.23 -6.61 -21.51
C ASP A 126 14.43 -7.91 -21.78
N GLU A 127 14.64 -8.59 -22.91
CA GLU A 127 13.78 -9.68 -23.42
C GLU A 127 13.81 -10.98 -22.57
N ASP A 128 14.89 -11.20 -21.79
CA ASP A 128 15.03 -12.39 -20.92
C ASP A 128 14.46 -12.18 -19.50
N ALA A 129 13.86 -11.02 -19.24
CA ALA A 129 13.39 -10.68 -17.90
C ALA A 129 12.23 -11.60 -17.47
N LYS A 130 12.36 -12.19 -16.28
CA LYS A 130 11.34 -13.08 -15.69
C LYS A 130 10.55 -12.33 -14.64
N THR A 131 9.22 -12.41 -14.73
CA THR A 131 8.33 -11.74 -13.79
C THR A 131 7.64 -12.75 -12.87
N TYR A 132 7.69 -12.47 -11.58
CA TYR A 132 7.13 -13.26 -10.50
C TYR A 132 6.16 -12.42 -9.70
N GLN A 133 5.15 -13.07 -9.11
CA GLN A 133 4.18 -12.43 -8.26
C GLN A 133 3.93 -13.24 -6.99
N ALA A 134 3.87 -12.58 -5.85
CA ALA A 134 3.33 -13.15 -4.62
C ALA A 134 2.23 -12.26 -4.03
N GLU A 135 1.28 -12.90 -3.36
CA GLU A 135 0.23 -12.21 -2.61
C GLU A 135 0.33 -12.58 -1.14
N VAL A 136 0.18 -11.59 -0.27
CA VAL A 136 0.17 -11.76 1.19
C VAL A 136 -1.10 -11.13 1.75
N PRO A 137 -1.95 -11.88 2.46
CA PRO A 137 -3.10 -11.30 3.17
C PRO A 137 -2.64 -10.25 4.18
N LEU A 138 -3.32 -9.10 4.20
CA LEU A 138 -3.06 -8.06 5.18
C LEU A 138 -3.65 -8.46 6.53
N GLN A 139 -2.82 -8.46 7.56
CA GLN A 139 -3.24 -8.64 8.94
C GLN A 139 -3.50 -7.27 9.54
N ARG A 140 -4.77 -6.94 9.79
CA ARG A 140 -5.16 -5.67 10.42
C ARG A 140 -5.09 -5.81 11.93
N VAL A 141 -4.60 -4.77 12.59
CA VAL A 141 -4.62 -4.72 14.05
C VAL A 141 -6.03 -4.46 14.58
N SER A 142 -6.31 -4.97 15.77
CA SER A 142 -7.57 -4.78 16.49
C SER A 142 -7.41 -3.81 17.66
N GLY A 143 -8.51 -3.48 18.35
CA GLY A 143 -8.49 -2.60 19.52
C GLY A 143 -8.55 -1.10 19.19
N TRP A 144 -9.17 -0.73 18.07
CA TRP A 144 -9.40 0.65 17.69
C TRP A 144 -10.37 1.35 18.65
N GLN A 145 -10.03 2.55 19.08
CA GLN A 145 -10.87 3.42 19.89
C GLN A 145 -11.04 4.77 19.20
N LEU A 146 -12.23 5.05 18.69
CA LEU A 146 -12.56 6.36 18.11
C LEU A 146 -12.75 7.39 19.23
N THR A 147 -12.30 8.61 18.97
CA THR A 147 -12.44 9.75 19.89
C THR A 147 -13.18 10.89 19.19
N ASP A 148 -13.73 11.84 19.92
CA ASP A 148 -14.43 13.00 19.32
C ASP A 148 -13.49 14.09 18.79
N GLN A 149 -12.18 13.89 18.88
CA GLN A 149 -11.21 14.85 18.36
C GLN A 149 -11.22 14.85 16.84
N THR A 150 -11.33 16.05 16.26
CA THR A 150 -11.31 16.26 14.82
C THR A 150 -10.19 17.22 14.40
N ARG A 151 -9.69 17.05 13.17
CA ARG A 151 -8.64 17.90 12.59
C ARG A 151 -8.76 17.87 11.07
N LYS A 152 -8.44 18.99 10.40
CA LYS A 152 -8.30 19.02 8.94
C LYS A 152 -6.89 18.59 8.52
N ILE A 153 -6.79 17.62 7.61
CA ILE A 153 -5.53 17.14 7.04
C ILE A 153 -5.68 17.05 5.52
N ALA A 154 -4.79 17.70 4.78
CA ALA A 154 -4.84 17.78 3.31
C ALA A 154 -6.21 18.22 2.74
N GLY A 155 -6.96 19.03 3.50
CA GLY A 155 -8.29 19.52 3.12
C GLY A 155 -9.47 18.71 3.67
N TYR A 156 -9.25 17.51 4.22
CA TYR A 156 -10.31 16.61 4.68
C TYR A 156 -10.47 16.63 6.19
N THR A 157 -11.70 16.54 6.67
CA THR A 157 -12.00 16.38 8.10
C THR A 157 -11.68 14.95 8.51
N CYS A 158 -10.82 14.82 9.51
CA CYS A 158 -10.41 13.55 10.06
C CYS A 158 -10.85 13.45 11.52
N ARG A 159 -11.22 12.25 11.96
CA ARG A 159 -11.47 11.90 13.35
C ARG A 159 -10.30 11.08 13.88
N LYS A 160 -9.87 11.38 15.11
CA LYS A 160 -8.79 10.64 15.76
C LYS A 160 -9.29 9.31 16.31
N ALA A 161 -8.52 8.26 16.09
CA ALA A 161 -8.59 6.98 16.76
C ALA A 161 -7.26 6.66 17.44
N THR A 162 -7.30 5.82 18.47
CA THR A 162 -6.11 5.21 19.07
C THR A 162 -6.14 3.71 18.89
N VAL A 163 -4.98 3.08 18.71
CA VAL A 163 -4.88 1.64 18.47
C VAL A 163 -3.55 1.09 19.00
N PRO A 164 -3.54 -0.08 19.67
CA PRO A 164 -2.29 -0.72 20.07
C PRO A 164 -1.56 -1.29 18.85
N TYR A 165 -0.31 -0.89 18.65
CA TYR A 165 0.54 -1.34 17.54
C TYR A 165 2.01 -1.31 17.96
N LYS A 166 2.79 -2.34 17.59
CA LYS A 166 4.22 -2.46 17.90
C LYS A 166 4.60 -2.20 19.38
N LYS A 167 3.76 -2.67 20.32
CA LYS A 167 3.93 -2.53 21.79
C LYS A 167 3.75 -1.11 22.33
N GLU A 168 3.15 -0.21 21.56
CA GLU A 168 2.75 1.13 22.01
C GLU A 168 1.35 1.47 21.48
N THR A 169 0.81 2.63 21.87
CA THR A 169 -0.46 3.13 21.34
C THR A 169 -0.20 4.18 20.28
N TYR A 170 -0.65 3.91 19.06
CA TYR A 170 -0.58 4.86 17.95
C TYR A 170 -1.82 5.75 17.95
N ALA A 171 -1.64 7.02 17.58
CA ALA A 171 -2.75 7.90 17.20
C ALA A 171 -2.90 7.93 15.68
N VAL A 172 -4.11 7.73 15.20
CA VAL A 172 -4.43 7.60 13.78
C VAL A 172 -5.59 8.52 13.44
N TRP A 173 -5.47 9.31 12.38
CA TRP A 173 -6.51 10.23 11.94
C TRP A 173 -7.14 9.73 10.64
N ILE A 174 -8.44 9.45 10.70
CA ILE A 174 -9.20 8.77 9.65
C ILE A 174 -10.23 9.74 9.07
N THR A 175 -10.33 9.81 7.75
CA THR A 175 -11.44 10.48 7.06
C THR A 175 -12.35 9.46 6.37
N THR A 176 -13.65 9.73 6.34
CA THR A 176 -14.64 8.97 5.57
C THR A 176 -15.10 9.73 4.32
N GLU A 177 -14.53 10.91 4.06
CA GLU A 177 -14.85 11.73 2.88
C GLU A 177 -14.27 11.15 1.59
N LEU A 178 -13.23 10.31 1.70
CA LEU A 178 -12.69 9.53 0.60
C LEU A 178 -13.38 8.16 0.55
N PRO A 179 -13.97 7.75 -0.59
CA PRO A 179 -14.72 6.50 -0.72
C PRO A 179 -13.80 5.29 -0.94
N ILE A 180 -12.76 5.18 -0.10
CA ILE A 180 -11.75 4.12 -0.09
C ILE A 180 -11.32 3.82 1.35
N THR A 181 -10.93 2.57 1.61
CA THR A 181 -10.35 2.13 2.88
C THR A 181 -8.87 1.85 2.67
N TYR A 182 -8.00 2.65 3.29
CA TYR A 182 -6.55 2.57 3.08
C TYR A 182 -5.76 3.18 4.25
N SER A 183 -4.53 2.70 4.44
CA SER A 183 -3.55 3.30 5.34
C SER A 183 -2.12 3.20 4.77
N PRO A 184 -1.25 4.23 4.97
CA PRO A 184 0.15 4.15 4.54
C PRO A 184 0.94 3.05 5.26
N ILE A 185 0.52 2.65 6.46
CA ILE A 185 0.93 1.41 7.14
C ILE A 185 -0.20 0.40 7.02
N GLN A 186 0.03 -0.71 6.32
CA GLN A 186 -1.03 -1.63 5.90
C GLN A 186 -1.78 -2.27 7.08
N GLU A 187 -1.08 -2.61 8.14
CA GLU A 187 -1.64 -3.21 9.36
C GLU A 187 -2.55 -2.22 10.11
N LEU A 188 -2.32 -0.91 9.94
CA LEU A 188 -3.12 0.18 10.51
C LEU A 188 -4.28 0.60 9.59
N THR A 189 -4.70 -0.27 8.67
CA THR A 189 -5.90 -0.04 7.86
C THR A 189 -7.15 -0.26 8.72
N PRO A 190 -8.07 0.72 8.85
CA PRO A 190 -9.30 0.55 9.61
C PRO A 190 -10.32 -0.33 8.87
N ASP A 191 -11.47 -0.59 9.48
CA ASP A 191 -12.62 -1.22 8.78
C ASP A 191 -13.26 -0.30 7.75
N THR A 192 -13.24 1.01 7.99
CA THR A 192 -13.81 2.00 7.08
C THR A 192 -13.02 3.30 7.14
N GLY A 193 -12.77 3.88 5.96
CA GLY A 193 -12.15 5.19 5.81
C GLY A 193 -10.66 5.15 5.49
N THR A 194 -10.14 6.31 5.15
CA THR A 194 -8.75 6.51 4.74
C THR A 194 -7.96 7.19 5.85
N VAL A 195 -6.83 6.62 6.22
CA VAL A 195 -5.90 7.20 7.18
C VAL A 195 -5.07 8.30 6.52
N LEU A 196 -5.14 9.52 7.04
CA LEU A 196 -4.35 10.66 6.55
C LEU A 196 -3.23 11.10 7.49
N LEU A 197 -3.21 10.62 8.73
CA LEU A 197 -2.10 10.83 9.65
C LEU A 197 -1.96 9.64 10.60
N ILE A 198 -0.73 9.20 10.80
CA ILE A 198 -0.33 8.20 11.80
C ILE A 198 0.77 8.83 12.65
N GLU A 199 0.64 8.71 13.97
CA GLU A 199 1.58 9.23 14.96
C GLU A 199 1.93 8.10 15.94
N GLY A 200 3.15 7.58 15.84
CA GLY A 200 3.78 6.71 16.83
C GLY A 200 5.10 7.31 17.34
N SER A 201 5.72 6.70 18.35
CA SER A 201 6.97 7.24 18.93
C SER A 201 8.18 7.15 18.00
N LYS A 202 8.18 6.21 17.05
CA LYS A 202 9.29 5.96 16.10
C LYS A 202 8.98 6.34 14.66
N GLU A 203 7.72 6.53 14.32
CA GLU A 203 7.32 6.83 12.95
C GLU A 203 6.08 7.72 12.92
N GLN A 204 6.06 8.65 11.96
CA GLN A 204 4.90 9.45 11.62
C GLN A 204 4.69 9.38 10.11
N PHE A 205 3.45 9.28 9.67
CA PHE A 205 3.08 9.43 8.26
C PHE A 205 1.99 10.48 8.16
N LYS A 206 2.20 11.54 7.38
CA LYS A 206 1.22 12.61 7.17
C LYS A 206 0.93 12.80 5.69
N ALA A 207 -0.35 12.71 5.32
CA ALA A 207 -0.79 13.07 3.98
C ALA A 207 -0.55 14.57 3.74
N ARG A 208 0.26 14.87 2.72
CA ARG A 208 0.57 16.23 2.27
C ARG A 208 -0.33 16.66 1.13
N LYS A 209 -0.71 15.73 0.26
CA LYS A 209 -1.53 16.00 -0.91
C LYS A 209 -2.44 14.82 -1.21
N VAL A 210 -3.70 15.12 -1.51
CA VAL A 210 -4.66 14.19 -2.10
C VAL A 210 -5.13 14.84 -3.40
N ALA A 211 -5.03 14.10 -4.52
CA ALA A 211 -5.46 14.59 -5.82
C ALA A 211 -6.34 13.53 -6.48
N LYS A 212 -7.53 13.92 -6.92
CA LYS A 212 -8.31 13.08 -7.82
C LYS A 212 -7.65 13.08 -9.19
N THR A 213 -7.48 11.91 -9.79
CA THR A 213 -6.86 11.76 -11.11
C THR A 213 -7.79 10.97 -12.01
N ALA A 214 -7.52 10.95 -13.32
CA ALA A 214 -8.14 9.99 -14.21
C ALA A 214 -7.69 8.57 -13.84
N LEU A 215 -8.45 7.57 -14.30
CA LEU A 215 -8.06 6.17 -14.21
C LEU A 215 -6.75 5.97 -14.98
N ASP A 216 -5.74 5.46 -14.30
CA ASP A 216 -4.44 5.12 -14.90
C ASP A 216 -4.30 3.58 -14.98
N PRO A 217 -4.26 2.99 -16.18
CA PRO A 217 -4.08 1.55 -16.36
C PRO A 217 -2.78 1.02 -15.71
N SER A 218 -1.75 1.84 -15.54
CA SER A 218 -0.47 1.45 -14.91
C SER A 218 -0.56 1.19 -13.39
N VAL A 219 -1.70 1.57 -12.80
CA VAL A 219 -2.05 1.40 -11.38
C VAL A 219 -2.93 0.16 -11.17
N LEU A 220 -3.55 -0.35 -12.24
CA LEU A 220 -4.15 -1.68 -12.21
C LEU A 220 -3.03 -2.70 -12.01
N LYS A 221 -3.33 -3.81 -11.31
CA LYS A 221 -2.39 -4.93 -11.20
C LYS A 221 -1.92 -5.30 -12.62
N PRO A 222 -0.61 -5.24 -12.92
CA PRO A 222 -0.09 -5.50 -14.25
C PRO A 222 -0.61 -6.84 -14.77
N SER A 223 -1.22 -6.85 -15.96
CA SER A 223 -1.68 -8.05 -16.65
C SER A 223 -0.52 -8.84 -17.27
N VAL A 224 0.59 -8.90 -16.56
CA VAL A 224 1.80 -9.60 -17.02
C VAL A 224 1.58 -11.08 -16.75
N GLN A 225 2.04 -11.95 -17.66
CA GLN A 225 2.14 -13.40 -17.41
C GLN A 225 3.20 -13.65 -16.33
N ALA A 226 2.90 -13.27 -15.09
CA ALA A 226 3.77 -13.43 -13.95
C ALA A 226 3.60 -14.83 -13.36
N GLN A 227 4.72 -15.49 -13.09
CA GLN A 227 4.69 -16.76 -12.36
C GLN A 227 4.27 -16.47 -10.91
N THR A 228 3.18 -17.09 -10.45
CA THR A 228 2.76 -17.01 -9.05
C THR A 228 3.70 -17.86 -8.19
N VAL A 229 4.22 -17.27 -7.12
CA VAL A 229 5.18 -17.89 -6.19
C VAL A 229 4.81 -17.55 -4.75
N ALA A 230 5.34 -18.31 -3.80
CA ALA A 230 5.21 -17.99 -2.38
C ALA A 230 6.06 -16.76 -1.99
N PRO A 231 5.70 -16.02 -0.92
CA PRO A 231 6.47 -14.86 -0.44
C PRO A 231 7.94 -15.20 -0.11
N GLU A 232 8.20 -16.39 0.41
CA GLU A 232 9.52 -16.91 0.75
C GLU A 232 10.35 -17.11 -0.52
N GLN A 233 9.74 -17.68 -1.57
CA GLN A 233 10.38 -17.86 -2.87
C GLN A 233 10.75 -16.51 -3.53
N LEU A 234 9.95 -15.45 -3.36
CA LEU A 234 10.37 -14.11 -3.80
C LEU A 234 11.64 -13.64 -3.09
N THR A 235 11.80 -13.98 -1.81
CA THR A 235 12.99 -13.60 -1.04
C THR A 235 14.23 -14.32 -1.57
N GLU A 236 14.11 -15.62 -1.86
CA GLU A 236 15.17 -16.41 -2.50
C GLU A 236 15.53 -15.87 -3.88
N LEU A 237 14.53 -15.54 -4.70
CA LEU A 237 14.73 -14.97 -6.05
C LEU A 237 15.47 -13.63 -6.00
N ARG A 238 15.13 -12.74 -5.06
CA ARG A 238 15.86 -11.48 -4.85
C ARG A 238 17.32 -11.74 -4.47
N GLN A 239 17.54 -12.63 -3.51
CA GLN A 239 18.89 -12.93 -3.03
C GLN A 239 19.74 -13.54 -4.15
N LYS A 240 19.18 -14.49 -4.90
CA LYS A 240 19.84 -15.10 -6.05
C LYS A 240 20.16 -14.06 -7.13
N ALA A 241 19.20 -13.21 -7.48
CA ALA A 241 19.39 -12.16 -8.49
C ALA A 241 20.51 -11.18 -8.09
N ILE A 242 20.61 -10.83 -6.80
CA ILE A 242 21.71 -10.01 -6.27
C ILE A 242 23.05 -10.74 -6.41
N THR A 243 23.13 -11.98 -5.95
CA THR A 243 24.37 -12.78 -6.02
C THR A 243 24.86 -12.93 -7.45
N ASP A 244 23.99 -13.38 -8.36
CA ASP A 244 24.32 -13.57 -9.78
C ASP A 244 24.80 -12.24 -10.42
N PHE A 245 24.14 -11.14 -10.08
CA PHE A 245 24.50 -9.81 -10.58
C PHE A 245 25.88 -9.36 -10.09
N LEU A 246 26.18 -9.55 -8.80
CA LEU A 246 27.49 -9.23 -8.24
C LEU A 246 28.59 -10.09 -8.86
N GLU A 247 28.38 -11.39 -9.03
CA GLU A 247 29.34 -12.30 -9.67
C GLU A 247 29.63 -11.90 -11.12
N LYS A 248 28.58 -11.60 -11.89
CA LYS A 248 28.71 -11.19 -13.29
C LYS A 248 29.51 -9.89 -13.42
N ASN A 249 29.23 -8.90 -12.56
CA ASN A 249 29.87 -7.59 -12.66
C ASN A 249 31.25 -7.53 -11.98
N ARG A 250 31.55 -8.41 -11.01
CA ARG A 250 32.91 -8.54 -10.43
C ARG A 250 33.93 -8.98 -11.48
N ARG A 251 33.53 -9.81 -12.44
CA ARG A 251 34.39 -10.31 -13.53
C ARG A 251 34.75 -9.24 -14.57
N VAL A 252 34.02 -8.12 -14.62
CA VAL A 252 34.24 -7.05 -15.61
C VAL A 252 35.26 -6.01 -15.12
N GLY A 253 35.51 -5.92 -13.81
CA GLY A 253 36.42 -4.92 -13.21
C GLY A 253 37.87 -5.35 -13.01
N GLN A 254 38.27 -6.55 -13.44
CA GLN A 254 39.65 -7.08 -13.31
C GLN A 254 40.35 -7.31 -14.66
N GLY A 255 39.83 -6.73 -15.74
CA GLY A 255 40.46 -6.76 -17.07
C GLY A 255 40.70 -5.35 -17.57
N GLY A 256 41.69 -4.66 -16.99
CA GLY A 256 42.23 -3.38 -17.46
C GLY A 256 43.73 -3.39 -17.30
#